data_AF-A0A838VCX5-F1
#
_entry.id   AF-A0A838VCX5-F1
#
_cell.length_a   1.000
_cell.length_b   1.000
_cell.length_c   1.000
_cell.angle_alpha   90.00
_cell.angle_beta   90.00
_cell.angle_gamma   90.00
#
_symmetry.space_group_name_H-M   'P 1'
#
loop_
_entity.id
_entity.type
_entity.pdbx_description
1 polymer ?
#
loop_
_entity_poly.entity_id
_entity_poly.type
_entity_poly.pdbx_seq_one_letter_code
_entity_poly.pdbx_strand_id
1 'polypeptide(L)'
;TDDRNWELMYSKSALRFLQSRAVGIDMESATIAAQGYRFRVPYGTLLCVSDKPMHGELKLPGQANRFYERAINEHMRIGIAACEELRREGARLHSRKLRAFNEPPFR
;
A
#
# COMPACT_ATOMS: atom_id res chain seq x y z
N THR A 1 -3.79 -2.31 -9.34
CA THR A 1 -4.52 -2.50 -10.62
C THR A 1 -5.57 -1.41 -10.74
N ASP A 2 -5.94 -0.99 -11.93
CA ASP A 2 -7.12 -0.14 -12.17
C ASP A 2 -8.39 -0.97 -12.46
N ASP A 3 -8.23 -2.25 -12.81
CA ASP A 3 -9.33 -3.21 -12.94
C ASP A 3 -9.71 -3.80 -11.58
N ARG A 4 -10.89 -3.44 -11.06
CA ARG A 4 -11.45 -3.97 -9.81
C ARG A 4 -11.85 -5.44 -9.92
N ASN A 5 -12.24 -5.91 -11.12
CA ASN A 5 -12.70 -7.27 -11.38
C ASN A 5 -11.60 -8.12 -12.03
N TRP A 6 -10.33 -7.85 -11.68
CA TRP A 6 -9.15 -8.53 -12.21
C TRP A 6 -9.23 -10.06 -12.08
N GLU A 7 -10.01 -10.56 -11.11
CA GLU A 7 -10.28 -11.98 -10.87
C GLU A 7 -10.90 -12.65 -12.09
N LEU A 8 -11.76 -11.95 -12.84
CA LEU A 8 -12.40 -12.46 -14.07
C LEU A 8 -11.36 -12.77 -15.16
N MET A 9 -10.19 -12.13 -15.10
CA MET A 9 -9.12 -12.24 -16.08
C MET A 9 -7.83 -12.79 -15.44
N TYR A 10 -7.92 -13.56 -14.35
CA TYR A 10 -6.76 -14.05 -13.61
C TYR A 10 -5.70 -14.72 -14.49
N SER A 11 -6.10 -15.55 -15.46
CA SER A 11 -5.17 -16.24 -16.36
C SER A 11 -4.25 -15.29 -17.12
N LYS A 12 -4.70 -14.07 -17.43
CA LYS A 12 -3.86 -13.03 -18.06
C LYS A 12 -2.87 -12.38 -17.08
N SER A 13 -3.21 -12.33 -15.80
CA SER A 13 -2.40 -11.71 -14.74
C SER A 13 -1.44 -12.69 -14.07
N ALA A 14 -1.74 -13.99 -14.08
CA ALA A 14 -1.03 -15.04 -13.35
C ALA A 14 0.49 -15.06 -13.62
N LEU A 15 0.88 -14.96 -14.89
CA LEU A 15 2.30 -14.94 -15.26
C LEU A 15 3.03 -13.75 -14.64
N ARG A 16 2.42 -12.55 -14.67
CA ARG A 16 3.01 -11.34 -14.10
C ARG A 16 3.09 -11.41 -12.58
N PHE A 17 2.04 -11.94 -11.92
CA PHE A 17 2.04 -12.13 -10.48
C PHE A 17 3.17 -13.06 -10.03
N LEU A 18 3.38 -14.16 -10.76
CA LEU A 18 4.48 -15.08 -10.51
C LEU A 18 5.83 -14.40 -10.71
N GLN A 19 6.03 -13.72 -11.84
CA GLN A 19 7.30 -13.04 -12.18
C GLN A 19 7.67 -11.96 -11.16
N SER A 20 6.70 -11.17 -10.70
CA SER A 20 6.91 -10.10 -9.74
C SER A 20 6.96 -10.57 -8.29
N ARG A 21 6.72 -11.86 -8.02
CA ARG A 21 6.54 -12.41 -6.67
C ARG A 21 5.47 -11.65 -5.89
N ALA A 22 4.32 -11.41 -6.54
CA ALA A 22 3.22 -10.65 -5.95
C ALA A 22 2.72 -11.31 -4.65
N VAL A 23 2.61 -10.50 -3.58
CA VAL A 23 2.15 -10.93 -2.24
C VAL A 23 0.82 -10.30 -1.81
N GLY A 24 0.37 -9.29 -2.55
CA GLY A 24 -0.88 -8.57 -2.33
C GLY A 24 -1.27 -7.80 -3.58
N ILE A 25 -2.54 -7.43 -3.67
CA ILE A 25 -3.09 -6.63 -4.76
C ILE A 25 -4.05 -5.59 -4.19
N ASP A 26 -3.91 -4.35 -4.66
CA ASP A 26 -4.78 -3.24 -4.33
C ASP A 26 -4.86 -2.26 -5.52
N MET A 27 -5.49 -1.09 -5.33
CA MET A 27 -5.74 -0.13 -6.40
C MET A 27 -5.07 1.23 -6.18
N GLU A 28 -4.34 1.43 -5.06
CA GLU A 28 -3.84 2.74 -4.66
C GLU A 28 -2.33 2.76 -4.36
N SER A 29 -1.77 1.67 -3.82
CA SER A 29 -0.44 1.65 -3.21
C SER A 29 0.66 2.11 -4.16
N ALA A 30 0.70 1.54 -5.37
CA ALA A 30 1.69 1.92 -6.38
C ALA A 30 1.53 3.38 -6.81
N THR A 31 0.30 3.87 -6.93
CA THR A 31 0.01 5.25 -7.33
C THR A 31 0.45 6.24 -6.25
N ILE A 32 0.12 5.99 -4.98
CA ILE A 32 0.56 6.82 -3.85
C ILE A 32 2.09 6.84 -3.76
N ALA A 33 2.73 5.69 -3.86
CA ALA A 33 4.19 5.59 -3.84
C ALA A 33 4.85 6.34 -5.01
N ALA A 34 4.31 6.17 -6.24
CA ALA A 34 4.80 6.87 -7.42
C ALA A 34 4.66 8.39 -7.30
N GLN A 35 3.55 8.89 -6.73
CA GLN A 35 3.34 10.31 -6.50
C GLN A 35 4.25 10.86 -5.40
N GLY A 36 4.46 10.10 -4.30
CA GLY A 36 5.44 10.44 -3.28
C GLY A 36 6.85 10.56 -3.86
N TYR A 37 7.25 9.61 -4.71
CA TYR A 37 8.49 9.67 -5.47
C TYR A 37 8.57 10.92 -6.36
N ARG A 38 7.52 11.17 -7.16
CA ARG A 38 7.44 12.31 -8.09
C ARG A 38 7.54 13.65 -7.36
N PHE A 39 6.99 13.78 -6.16
CA PHE A 39 6.94 15.05 -5.43
C PHE A 39 7.91 15.11 -4.24
N ARG A 40 8.84 14.16 -4.13
CA ARG A 40 9.85 14.11 -3.06
C ARG A 40 9.24 14.06 -1.65
N VAL A 41 8.05 13.51 -1.53
CA VAL A 41 7.36 13.29 -0.24
C VAL A 41 7.67 11.85 0.22
N PRO A 42 8.30 11.64 1.39
CA PRO A 42 8.49 10.31 1.94
C PRO A 42 7.18 9.53 2.00
N TYR A 43 7.18 8.31 1.47
CA TYR A 43 5.99 7.48 1.32
C TYR A 43 6.22 6.08 1.89
N GLY A 44 5.12 5.41 2.22
CA GLY A 44 5.10 4.04 2.69
C GLY A 44 3.71 3.45 2.53
N THR A 45 3.65 2.12 2.52
CA THR A 45 2.40 1.39 2.37
C THR A 45 2.35 0.29 3.43
N LEU A 46 1.26 0.25 4.18
CA LEU A 46 0.90 -0.85 5.05
C LEU A 46 -0.55 -1.24 4.73
N LEU A 47 -0.75 -2.42 4.18
CA LEU A 47 -2.07 -2.96 3.86
C LEU A 47 -2.48 -4.03 4.88
N CYS A 48 -3.78 -4.21 5.05
CA CYS A 48 -4.35 -5.32 5.80
C CYS A 48 -5.09 -6.23 4.82
N VAL A 49 -4.80 -7.53 4.87
CA VAL A 49 -5.45 -8.52 4.01
C VAL A 49 -6.92 -8.61 4.42
N SER A 50 -7.82 -8.23 3.52
CA SER A 50 -9.27 -8.27 3.77
C SER A 50 -9.94 -9.56 3.31
N ASP A 51 -9.29 -10.28 2.40
CA ASP A 51 -9.83 -11.44 1.68
C ASP A 51 -8.72 -12.14 0.87
N LYS A 52 -9.01 -13.34 0.34
CA LYS A 52 -8.04 -14.17 -0.39
C LYS A 52 -8.68 -14.74 -1.67
N PRO A 53 -8.82 -13.93 -2.73
CA PRO A 53 -9.52 -14.34 -3.96
C PRO A 53 -9.01 -15.64 -4.58
N MET A 54 -7.69 -15.86 -4.55
CA MET A 54 -7.06 -17.06 -5.10
C MET A 54 -7.30 -18.35 -4.30
N HIS A 55 -7.94 -18.24 -3.13
CA HIS A 55 -8.19 -19.36 -2.21
C HIS A 55 -9.69 -19.56 -1.95
N GLY A 56 -10.56 -18.93 -2.76
CA GLY A 56 -12.02 -19.05 -2.62
C GLY A 56 -12.64 -18.21 -1.50
N GLU A 57 -11.85 -17.43 -0.76
CA GLU A 57 -12.33 -16.53 0.29
C GLU A 57 -12.53 -15.13 -0.29
N LEU A 58 -13.47 -14.98 -1.23
CA LEU A 58 -13.81 -13.66 -1.76
C LEU A 58 -14.67 -12.90 -0.75
N LYS A 59 -14.37 -11.63 -0.50
CA LYS A 59 -15.21 -10.83 0.41
C LYS A 59 -16.57 -10.55 -0.22
N LEU A 60 -17.64 -11.11 0.36
CA LEU A 60 -19.00 -10.71 0.02
C LEU A 60 -19.39 -9.45 0.82
N PRO A 61 -20.17 -8.52 0.23
CA PRO A 61 -20.73 -7.40 0.96
C PRO A 61 -21.53 -7.89 2.19
N GLY A 62 -21.12 -7.48 3.39
CA GLY A 62 -21.82 -7.81 4.64
C GLY A 62 -21.25 -8.99 5.45
N GLN A 63 -20.21 -9.70 4.97
CA GLN A 63 -19.57 -10.76 5.75
C GLN A 63 -18.35 -10.24 6.55
N ALA A 64 -18.38 -10.55 7.86
CA ALA A 64 -17.34 -10.42 8.90
C ALA A 64 -17.14 -9.04 9.57
N ASN A 65 -18.14 -8.53 10.29
CA ASN A 65 -18.01 -7.26 11.03
C ASN A 65 -17.01 -7.27 12.20
N ARG A 66 -16.96 -8.31 13.06
CA ARG A 66 -16.15 -8.21 14.30
C ARG A 66 -14.64 -8.36 14.11
N PHE A 67 -14.18 -9.32 13.29
CA PHE A 67 -12.75 -9.47 13.00
C PHE A 67 -12.23 -8.29 12.18
N TYR A 68 -13.03 -7.85 11.20
CA TYR A 68 -12.69 -6.71 10.36
C TYR A 68 -12.64 -5.40 11.16
N GLU A 69 -13.62 -5.11 12.02
CA GLU A 69 -13.61 -3.89 12.85
C GLU A 69 -12.41 -3.82 13.78
N ARG A 70 -12.04 -4.94 14.43
CA ARG A 70 -10.85 -5.00 15.26
C ARG A 70 -9.58 -4.77 14.43
N ALA A 71 -9.45 -5.47 13.30
CA ALA A 71 -8.31 -5.33 12.40
C ALA A 71 -8.18 -3.90 11.86
N ILE A 72 -9.29 -3.23 11.51
CA ILE A 72 -9.27 -1.81 11.10
C ILE A 72 -8.73 -0.93 12.21
N ASN A 73 -9.22 -1.11 13.45
CA ASN A 73 -8.79 -0.28 14.58
C ASN A 73 -7.28 -0.47 14.86
N GLU A 74 -6.83 -1.72 14.90
CA GLU A 74 -5.41 -2.06 15.09
C GLU A 74 -4.55 -1.53 13.94
N HIS A 75 -4.99 -1.69 12.68
CA HIS A 75 -4.28 -1.18 11.51
C HIS A 75 -4.15 0.35 11.54
N MET A 76 -5.23 1.06 11.88
CA MET A 76 -5.17 2.52 12.05
C MET A 76 -4.20 2.92 13.16
N ARG A 77 -4.20 2.21 14.29
CA ARG A 77 -3.24 2.45 15.39
C ARG A 77 -1.79 2.25 14.96
N ILE A 78 -1.50 1.23 14.15
CA ILE A 78 -0.15 1.03 13.59
C ILE A 78 0.23 2.22 12.70
N GLY A 79 -0.69 2.72 11.87
CA GLY A 79 -0.47 3.91 11.04
C GLY A 79 -0.15 5.16 11.87
N ILE A 80 -0.93 5.41 12.93
CA ILE A 80 -0.70 6.54 13.85
C ILE A 80 0.65 6.40 14.55
N ALA A 81 0.95 5.22 15.09
CA ALA A 81 2.23 4.95 15.76
C ALA A 81 3.41 5.16 14.81
N ALA A 82 3.31 4.70 13.55
CA ALA A 82 4.34 4.96 12.54
C ALA A 82 4.53 6.46 12.29
N CYS A 83 3.44 7.24 12.15
CA CYS A 83 3.53 8.69 12.02
C CYS A 83 4.18 9.36 13.24
N GLU A 84 3.89 8.89 14.45
CA GLU A 84 4.53 9.40 15.67
C GLU A 84 6.03 9.12 15.70
N GLU A 85 6.47 7.92 15.32
CA GLU A 85 7.90 7.60 15.22
C GLU A 85 8.59 8.42 14.13
N LEU A 86 7.99 8.54 12.94
CA LEU A 86 8.52 9.37 11.85
C LEU A 86 8.62 10.84 12.25
N ARG A 87 7.69 11.34 13.07
CA ARG A 87 7.76 12.69 13.64
C ARG A 87 8.96 12.84 14.58
N ARG A 88 9.27 11.83 15.40
CA ARG A 88 10.43 11.83 16.31
C ARG A 88 11.77 11.81 15.57
N GLU A 89 11.80 11.27 14.36
CA GLU A 89 13.00 11.32 13.50
C GLU A 89 13.37 12.73 13.03
N GLY A 90 12.42 13.68 13.04
CA GLY A 90 12.65 15.07 12.66
C GLY A 90 13.26 15.19 11.26
N ALA A 91 14.43 15.82 11.15
CA ALA A 91 15.10 15.99 9.87
C ALA A 91 15.56 14.67 9.22
N ARG A 92 15.77 13.60 10.01
CA ARG A 92 16.23 12.29 9.49
C ARG A 92 15.17 11.56 8.65
N LEU A 93 13.90 11.95 8.79
CA LEU A 93 12.82 11.45 7.95
C LEU A 93 13.10 11.67 6.46
N HIS A 94 13.68 12.83 6.12
CA HIS A 94 14.06 13.14 4.75
C HIS A 94 15.48 12.66 4.47
N SER A 95 15.64 11.89 3.40
CA SER A 95 16.94 11.39 2.95
C SER A 95 17.19 11.76 1.48
N ARG A 96 18.39 11.45 0.98
CA ARG A 96 18.78 11.76 -0.40
C ARG A 96 18.14 10.83 -1.46
N LYS A 97 17.36 9.82 -1.06
CA LYS A 97 16.79 8.80 -1.95
C LYS A 97 15.88 9.36 -3.05
N LEU A 98 15.26 10.53 -2.82
CA LEU A 98 14.32 11.14 -3.76
C LEU A 98 14.91 12.34 -4.53
N ARG A 99 16.21 12.65 -4.34
CA ARG A 99 16.84 13.80 -5.01
C ARG A 99 17.15 13.49 -6.47
N ALA A 100 16.76 14.39 -7.36
CA ALA A 100 17.20 14.41 -8.75
C ALA A 100 18.54 15.16 -8.91
N PHE A 101 19.17 15.02 -10.08
CA PHE A 101 20.39 15.76 -10.43
C PHE A 101 20.17 17.28 -10.41
N ASN A 102 18.98 17.74 -10.78
CA ASN A 102 18.57 19.15 -10.80
C ASN A 102 17.61 19.51 -9.66
N GLU A 103 17.74 18.85 -8.49
CA GLU A 103 16.86 19.08 -7.35
C GLU A 103 16.86 20.57 -6.92
N PRO A 104 15.69 21.21 -6.77
CA PRO A 104 15.62 22.58 -6.26
C PRO A 104 16.26 22.73 -4.87
N PRO A 105 16.75 23.93 -4.50
CA PRO A 105 17.33 24.16 -3.18
C PRO A 105 16.31 24.05 -2.02
N PHE A 106 15.04 24.33 -2.30
CA PHE A 106 13.97 24.27 -1.31
C PHE A 106 13.31 22.89 -1.26
N ARG A 107 12.81 22.58 -0.07
CA ARG A 107 11.88 21.48 0.17
C ARG A 107 10.49 22.04 0.35
#